data_AF-A0A1M5E065-F1
#
_entry.id   AF-A0A1M5E065-F1
#
_cell.length_a   1.000
_cell.length_b   1.000
_cell.length_c   1.000
_cell.angle_alpha   90.00
_cell.angle_beta   90.00
_cell.angle_gamma   90.00
#
_symmetry.space_group_name_H-M   'P 1'
#
loop_
_entity.id
_entity.type
_entity.pdbx_description
1 polymer ?
#
loop_
_entity_poly.entity_id
_entity_poly.type
_entity_poly.pdbx_seq_one_letter_code
_entity_poly.pdbx_strand_id
1 'polypeptide(L)'
;MKKLSFLALAVFALSFYSCNVEPVDPAALANAANNPGGGGNGGGGGNGSTGDYYPAALNNQWRYKTNGVLDADPMKIVQVVNTGGVTVFKFNPQNPTTSLGNTSSTTLSLKKINGDYIYIVDGTTVGAGTPTGYTATGFEYTILKDYLNVGQTWTGTYSQVINYNDPNFPDITQVANYTGEILGKDLTITVNGQTYPNVIHMKLSQEYTILGMPIGATETEVWYAKNVGPVKSELLGLTSYTKELDSYILN
;
A
#
# COMPACT_ATOMS: atom_id res chain seq x y z
N MET A 1 -6.37 -26.97 -33.82
CA MET A 1 -5.47 -26.75 -32.66
C MET A 1 -5.65 -25.30 -32.20
N LYS A 2 -6.41 -25.08 -31.13
CA LYS A 2 -6.73 -23.73 -30.61
C LYS A 2 -5.50 -23.15 -29.92
N LYS A 3 -4.93 -22.09 -30.49
CA LYS A 3 -4.05 -21.16 -29.77
C LYS A 3 -4.94 -20.20 -28.99
N LEU A 4 -5.13 -20.43 -27.70
CA LEU A 4 -5.63 -19.41 -26.77
C LEU A 4 -4.53 -19.18 -25.74
N SER A 5 -3.65 -18.24 -26.06
CA SER A 5 -2.66 -17.71 -25.12
C SER A 5 -3.37 -16.67 -24.27
N PHE A 6 -4.01 -17.10 -23.19
CA PHE A 6 -4.49 -16.20 -22.13
C PHE A 6 -3.45 -16.22 -21.00
N LEU A 7 -2.40 -15.42 -21.16
CA LEU A 7 -1.50 -15.09 -20.06
C LEU A 7 -2.16 -13.96 -19.26
N ALA A 8 -3.03 -14.32 -18.32
CA ALA A 8 -3.59 -13.37 -17.37
C ALA A 8 -2.54 -13.08 -16.30
N LEU A 9 -1.72 -12.07 -16.53
CA LEU A 9 -0.66 -11.65 -15.62
C LEU A 9 -1.22 -10.71 -14.55
N ALA A 10 -1.18 -11.14 -13.29
CA ALA A 10 -1.55 -10.30 -12.16
C ALA A 10 -0.45 -9.27 -11.88
N VAL A 11 -0.73 -7.98 -12.13
CA VAL A 11 0.15 -6.88 -11.75
C VAL A 11 -0.24 -6.41 -10.35
N PHE A 12 0.66 -6.56 -9.38
CA PHE A 12 0.48 -6.05 -8.02
C PHE A 12 0.89 -4.57 -7.97
N ALA A 13 -0.07 -3.67 -8.07
CA ALA A 13 0.11 -2.27 -7.69
C ALA A 13 0.01 -2.16 -6.16
N LEU A 14 1.10 -1.76 -5.50
CA LEU A 14 1.19 -1.70 -4.03
C LEU A 14 1.24 -0.25 -3.57
N SER A 15 0.08 0.40 -3.57
CA SER A 15 -0.10 1.47 -2.59
C SER A 15 -0.68 0.87 -1.31
N PHE A 16 -0.47 1.57 -0.20
CA PHE A 16 -0.64 1.25 1.23
C PHE A 16 -1.96 0.59 1.70
N TYR A 17 -2.38 -0.52 1.10
CA TYR A 17 -3.73 -1.04 1.22
C TYR A 17 -3.78 -2.48 1.74
N SER A 18 -4.66 -2.68 2.72
CA SER A 18 -5.62 -3.79 2.69
C SER A 18 -6.04 -4.03 1.25
N CYS A 19 -5.45 -5.03 0.62
CA CYS A 19 -5.45 -5.08 -0.82
C CYS A 19 -6.90 -5.20 -1.31
N ASN A 20 -7.41 -4.17 -1.97
CA ASN A 20 -8.42 -4.36 -2.98
C ASN A 20 -7.64 -4.23 -4.27
N VAL A 21 -7.44 -5.34 -4.98
CA VAL A 21 -6.99 -5.30 -6.36
C VAL A 21 -8.23 -4.94 -7.15
N GLU A 22 -8.30 -3.73 -7.69
CA GLU A 22 -9.48 -3.32 -8.46
C GLU A 22 -9.52 -4.00 -9.85
N PRO A 23 -10.73 -4.24 -10.37
CA PRO A 23 -10.97 -4.96 -11.62
C PRO A 23 -10.60 -4.13 -12.86
N VAL A 24 -10.38 -4.84 -13.98
CA VAL A 24 -10.29 -4.24 -15.32
C VAL A 24 -11.65 -3.65 -15.68
N ASP A 25 -11.69 -2.34 -15.98
CA ASP A 25 -12.87 -1.52 -16.33
C ASP A 25 -13.62 -2.04 -17.57
N PRO A 26 -14.92 -2.30 -17.45
CA PRO A 26 -15.84 -2.20 -18.55
C PRO A 26 -16.77 -1.01 -18.29
N ALA A 27 -16.90 -0.12 -19.27
CA ALA A 27 -17.88 0.96 -19.38
C ALA A 27 -19.37 0.53 -19.13
N ALA A 28 -19.70 0.04 -17.93
CA ALA A 28 -20.85 -0.83 -17.67
C ALA A 28 -21.61 -0.53 -16.37
N LEU A 29 -21.29 0.53 -15.62
CA LEU A 29 -22.12 0.98 -14.48
C LEU A 29 -22.32 2.50 -14.50
N ALA A 30 -22.80 3.01 -15.63
CA ALA A 30 -23.47 4.30 -15.67
C ALA A 30 -24.80 4.20 -14.91
N ASN A 31 -25.04 5.16 -14.00
CA ASN A 31 -26.30 5.55 -13.33
C ASN A 31 -26.71 4.86 -12.01
N ALA A 32 -26.54 5.61 -10.90
CA ALA A 32 -27.57 6.00 -9.89
C ALA A 32 -26.86 6.41 -8.57
N ALA A 33 -26.58 7.70 -8.30
CA ALA A 33 -27.47 8.70 -7.68
C ALA A 33 -27.88 8.40 -6.21
N ASN A 34 -27.21 9.03 -5.23
CA ASN A 34 -27.78 9.97 -4.23
C ASN A 34 -26.94 10.09 -2.93
N ASN A 35 -26.74 11.34 -2.50
CA ASN A 35 -26.28 11.82 -1.18
C ASN A 35 -27.53 12.16 -0.31
N PRO A 36 -27.51 12.66 0.96
CA PRO A 36 -26.39 13.00 1.88
C PRO A 36 -26.62 12.75 3.43
N GLY A 37 -25.59 13.09 4.24
CA GLY A 37 -25.67 13.51 5.67
C GLY A 37 -24.97 12.58 6.67
N GLY A 38 -24.22 12.97 7.72
CA GLY A 38 -23.86 14.26 8.34
C GLY A 38 -23.51 14.02 9.85
N GLY A 39 -22.44 14.66 10.37
CA GLY A 39 -22.09 14.79 11.81
C GLY A 39 -20.98 13.83 12.31
N GLY A 40 -19.91 14.21 13.03
CA GLY A 40 -19.49 15.47 13.66
C GLY A 40 -19.15 15.26 15.15
N ASN A 41 -17.85 15.12 15.50
CA ASN A 41 -17.15 15.39 16.79
C ASN A 41 -15.86 14.52 16.85
N GLY A 42 -14.67 14.94 17.27
CA GLY A 42 -14.15 16.16 17.89
C GLY A 42 -13.05 15.82 18.91
N GLY A 43 -11.86 16.45 18.81
CA GLY A 43 -11.12 16.93 20.00
C GLY A 43 -9.73 16.33 20.35
N GLY A 44 -8.71 17.21 20.30
CA GLY A 44 -7.53 17.25 21.21
C GLY A 44 -6.28 16.52 20.72
N GLY A 45 -5.09 17.11 20.50
CA GLY A 45 -4.49 18.35 21.00
C GLY A 45 -3.54 18.07 22.16
N GLY A 46 -2.23 17.93 21.93
CA GLY A 46 -1.24 17.95 23.02
C GLY A 46 0.16 17.38 22.74
N ASN A 47 1.14 18.28 22.78
CA ASN A 47 2.57 18.13 23.10
C ASN A 47 3.55 17.41 22.16
N GLY A 48 4.62 18.16 21.83
CA GLY A 48 5.73 17.78 20.98
C GLY A 48 6.56 16.62 21.53
N SER A 49 6.23 15.43 21.05
CA SER A 49 7.24 14.41 20.70
C SER A 49 8.05 14.93 19.50
N THR A 50 9.31 14.49 19.32
CA THR A 50 10.08 14.63 18.07
C THR A 50 9.48 13.78 16.94
N GLY A 51 8.15 13.84 16.82
CA GLY A 51 7.24 12.81 16.34
C GLY A 51 7.57 12.15 15.02
N ASP A 52 7.21 10.87 14.92
CA ASP A 52 7.34 10.09 13.71
C ASP A 52 6.17 10.37 12.76
N TYR A 53 6.46 10.32 11.46
CA TYR A 53 5.46 10.41 10.39
C TYR A 53 4.72 9.09 10.14
N TYR A 54 5.19 8.01 10.76
CA TYR A 54 4.50 6.73 10.83
C TYR A 54 4.76 6.08 12.20
N PRO A 55 4.05 6.53 13.25
CA PRO A 55 4.25 6.04 14.61
C PRO A 55 3.92 4.55 14.70
N ALA A 56 4.89 3.75 15.12
CA ALA A 56 4.77 2.30 15.17
C ALA A 56 4.88 1.79 16.61
N ALA A 57 3.75 1.28 17.13
CA ALA A 57 3.65 0.61 18.41
C ALA A 57 2.61 -0.51 18.32
N LEU A 58 2.73 -1.51 19.19
CA LEU A 58 1.76 -2.61 19.24
C LEU A 58 0.35 -2.06 19.48
N ASN A 59 -0.63 -2.58 18.74
CA ASN A 59 -2.03 -2.14 18.74
C ASN A 59 -2.29 -0.75 18.15
N ASN A 60 -1.30 -0.06 17.57
CA ASN A 60 -1.61 1.08 16.69
C ASN A 60 -2.45 0.57 15.52
N GLN A 61 -3.46 1.34 15.16
CA GLN A 61 -4.39 0.98 14.10
C GLN A 61 -4.89 2.19 13.33
N TRP A 62 -5.13 1.98 12.04
CA TRP A 62 -5.66 2.95 11.11
C TRP A 62 -6.79 2.31 10.33
N ARG A 63 -7.94 2.99 10.30
CA ARG A 63 -9.09 2.58 9.51
C ARG A 63 -9.34 3.62 8.42
N TYR A 64 -9.45 3.15 7.19
CA TYR A 64 -9.54 4.01 6.02
C TYR A 64 -10.90 3.88 5.35
N LYS A 65 -11.24 4.89 4.54
CA LYS A 65 -12.21 4.78 3.47
C LYS A 65 -11.48 4.61 2.14
N THR A 66 -11.76 3.53 1.42
CA THR A 66 -11.32 3.33 0.04
C THR A 66 -12.40 3.80 -0.90
N ASN A 67 -12.11 4.78 -1.76
CA ASN A 67 -13.09 5.37 -2.68
C ASN A 67 -14.39 5.80 -1.98
N GLY A 68 -14.26 6.37 -0.76
CA GLY A 68 -15.37 6.80 0.09
C GLY A 68 -16.07 5.68 0.89
N VAL A 69 -15.75 4.41 0.63
CA VAL A 69 -16.33 3.26 1.34
C VAL A 69 -15.43 2.85 2.51
N LEU A 70 -16.00 2.74 3.70
CA LEU A 70 -15.25 2.37 4.91
C LEU A 70 -14.73 0.93 4.82
N ASP A 71 -13.43 0.76 5.01
CA ASP A 71 -12.79 -0.56 5.02
C ASP A 71 -13.35 -1.40 6.19
N ALA A 72 -13.58 -2.69 5.92
CA ALA A 72 -14.16 -3.62 6.90
C ALA A 72 -13.27 -3.75 8.13
N ASP A 73 -11.97 -3.98 7.92
CA ASP A 73 -10.98 -4.17 8.97
C ASP A 73 -9.97 -3.02 9.00
N PRO A 74 -9.56 -2.56 10.20
CA PRO A 74 -8.45 -1.64 10.31
C PRO A 74 -7.12 -2.33 10.00
N MET A 75 -6.17 -1.55 9.48
CA MET A 75 -4.77 -1.92 9.44
C MET A 75 -4.18 -1.74 10.83
N LYS A 76 -3.77 -2.83 11.48
CA LYS A 76 -3.36 -2.86 12.90
C LYS A 76 -2.00 -3.52 13.07
N ILE A 77 -1.13 -2.94 13.87
CA ILE A 77 0.12 -3.59 14.30
C ILE A 77 -0.23 -4.66 15.34
N VAL A 78 0.01 -5.93 14.99
CA VAL A 78 -0.33 -7.10 15.82
C VAL A 78 0.88 -7.78 16.44
N GLN A 79 2.09 -7.47 15.95
CA GLN A 79 3.31 -8.05 16.47
C GLN A 79 4.48 -7.08 16.33
N VAL A 80 5.38 -7.11 17.31
CA VAL A 80 6.66 -6.38 17.30
C VAL A 80 7.77 -7.42 17.44
N VAL A 81 8.71 -7.40 16.50
CA VAL A 81 9.85 -8.31 16.48
C VAL A 81 11.13 -7.48 16.54
N ASN A 82 12.05 -7.85 17.42
CA ASN A 82 13.38 -7.27 17.42
C ASN A 82 14.40 -8.35 17.06
N THR A 83 15.08 -8.17 15.93
CA THR A 83 16.11 -9.10 15.46
C THR A 83 17.33 -8.28 15.06
N GLY A 84 18.47 -8.56 15.70
CA GLY A 84 19.74 -7.89 15.36
C GLY A 84 19.73 -6.37 15.57
N GLY A 85 18.95 -5.88 16.53
CA GLY A 85 18.85 -4.44 16.84
C GLY A 85 17.89 -3.66 15.92
N VAL A 86 17.25 -4.32 14.95
CA VAL A 86 16.20 -3.71 14.13
C VAL A 86 14.83 -4.14 14.66
N THR A 87 14.01 -3.16 15.01
CA THR A 87 12.61 -3.39 15.38
C THR A 87 11.73 -3.37 14.14
N VAL A 88 10.95 -4.43 13.97
CA VAL A 88 10.00 -4.64 12.87
C VAL A 88 8.60 -4.76 13.46
N PHE A 89 7.66 -4.01 12.89
CA PHE A 89 6.27 -3.93 13.32
C PHE A 89 5.38 -4.59 12.28
N LYS A 90 4.82 -5.76 12.61
CA LYS A 90 4.02 -6.56 11.69
C LYS A 90 2.54 -6.21 11.83
N PHE A 91 1.90 -5.95 10.70
CA PHE A 91 0.47 -5.68 10.62
C PHE A 91 -0.35 -6.96 10.63
N ASN A 92 -1.65 -6.87 10.89
CA ASN A 92 -2.58 -7.95 10.62
C ASN A 92 -2.52 -8.36 9.13
N PRO A 93 -2.82 -9.62 8.80
CA PRO A 93 -2.91 -10.04 7.40
C PRO A 93 -3.87 -9.15 6.63
N GLN A 94 -3.44 -8.76 5.44
CA GLN A 94 -4.27 -8.07 4.46
C GLN A 94 -4.76 -9.12 3.47
N ASN A 95 -6.05 -9.12 3.16
CA ASN A 95 -6.68 -10.16 2.34
C ASN A 95 -7.08 -9.65 0.95
N PRO A 96 -6.12 -9.47 0.01
CA PRO A 96 -6.43 -9.18 -1.38
C PRO A 96 -7.44 -10.12 -2.00
N THR A 97 -8.36 -9.59 -2.79
CA THR A 97 -8.96 -10.38 -3.87
C THR A 97 -8.17 -10.11 -5.14
N THR A 98 -7.66 -11.13 -5.82
CA THR A 98 -6.94 -10.99 -7.09
C THR A 98 -7.91 -10.70 -8.24
N SER A 99 -7.39 -10.32 -9.41
CA SER A 99 -8.16 -10.09 -10.64
C SER A 99 -8.98 -11.30 -11.11
N LEU A 100 -8.66 -12.50 -10.62
CA LEU A 100 -9.37 -13.74 -10.89
C LEU A 100 -10.41 -14.08 -9.80
N GLY A 101 -10.67 -13.17 -8.87
CA GLY A 101 -11.60 -13.39 -7.75
C GLY A 101 -11.04 -14.27 -6.63
N ASN A 102 -9.76 -14.63 -6.67
CA ASN A 102 -9.15 -15.45 -5.62
C ASN A 102 -8.75 -14.58 -4.44
N THR A 103 -9.12 -14.97 -3.23
CA THR A 103 -8.56 -14.36 -2.02
C THR A 103 -7.11 -14.80 -1.84
N SER A 104 -6.24 -13.83 -1.68
CA SER A 104 -4.85 -13.94 -1.28
C SER A 104 -4.73 -13.38 0.14
N SER A 105 -3.77 -13.85 0.91
CA SER A 105 -3.42 -13.27 2.21
C SER A 105 -1.94 -12.93 2.18
N THR A 106 -1.61 -11.65 2.31
CA THR A 106 -0.22 -11.21 2.49
C THR A 106 -0.13 -10.44 3.81
N THR A 107 1.03 -10.49 4.44
CA THR A 107 1.28 -9.67 5.62
C THR A 107 2.33 -8.63 5.31
N LEU A 108 2.13 -7.44 5.85
CA LEU A 108 3.04 -6.32 5.73
C LEU A 108 3.73 -6.10 7.07
N SER A 109 4.98 -5.66 7.02
CA SER A 109 5.67 -5.12 8.19
C SER A 109 6.32 -3.78 7.89
N LEU A 110 6.46 -2.95 8.92
CA LEU A 110 7.13 -1.65 8.88
C LEU A 110 8.41 -1.74 9.71
N LYS A 111 9.51 -1.17 9.20
CA LYS A 111 10.70 -0.84 9.99
C LYS A 111 11.14 0.59 9.68
N LYS A 112 11.77 1.24 10.65
CA LYS A 112 12.39 2.56 10.49
C LYS A 112 13.87 2.47 10.82
N ILE A 113 14.73 2.95 9.92
CA ILE A 113 16.19 2.98 10.12
C ILE A 113 16.69 4.36 9.67
N ASN A 114 17.25 5.15 10.57
CA ASN A 114 17.84 6.46 10.26
C ASN A 114 16.92 7.42 9.46
N GLY A 115 15.61 7.39 9.71
CA GLY A 115 14.63 8.23 9.01
C GLY A 115 14.07 7.63 7.70
N ASP A 116 14.59 6.48 7.27
CA ASP A 116 14.01 5.69 6.19
C ASP A 116 12.93 4.77 6.75
N TYR A 117 11.70 4.91 6.26
CA TYR A 117 10.60 3.99 6.53
C TYR A 117 10.57 2.95 5.41
N ILE A 118 10.57 1.68 5.79
CA ILE A 118 10.68 0.55 4.86
C ILE A 118 9.53 -0.40 5.12
N TYR A 119 8.87 -0.78 4.04
CA TYR A 119 7.90 -1.86 4.04
C TYR A 119 8.57 -3.18 3.68
N ILE A 120 8.15 -4.22 4.39
CA ILE A 120 8.50 -5.62 4.16
C ILE A 120 7.19 -6.34 3.82
N VAL A 121 7.09 -6.81 2.59
CA VAL A 121 5.94 -7.57 2.11
C VAL A 121 6.29 -9.06 2.21
N ASP A 122 5.52 -9.80 3.02
CA ASP A 122 5.67 -11.24 3.12
C ASP A 122 5.26 -11.91 1.80
N GLY A 123 5.87 -13.06 1.50
CA GLY A 123 5.47 -13.87 0.35
C GLY A 123 4.01 -14.31 0.45
N THR A 124 3.36 -14.47 -0.71
CA THR A 124 1.94 -14.83 -0.77
C THR A 124 1.73 -16.16 -1.49
N THR A 125 0.59 -16.79 -1.22
CA THR A 125 0.07 -17.94 -1.94
C THR A 125 -1.36 -17.65 -2.38
N VAL A 126 -1.67 -17.93 -3.64
CA VAL A 126 -2.98 -17.69 -4.26
C VAL A 126 -3.49 -18.99 -4.86
N GLY A 127 -4.77 -19.29 -4.67
CA GLY A 127 -5.42 -20.44 -5.32
C GLY A 127 -4.77 -21.79 -4.97
N ALA A 128 -4.37 -21.98 -3.70
CA ALA A 128 -3.69 -23.19 -3.27
C ALA A 128 -4.44 -24.46 -3.70
N GLY A 129 -3.73 -25.40 -4.34
CA GLY A 129 -4.31 -26.66 -4.82
C GLY A 129 -5.06 -26.57 -6.15
N THR A 130 -5.13 -25.41 -6.81
CA THR A 130 -5.66 -25.28 -8.16
C THR A 130 -4.55 -25.19 -9.21
N PRO A 131 -4.80 -25.59 -10.48
CA PRO A 131 -3.85 -25.41 -11.58
C PRO A 131 -3.49 -23.94 -11.86
N THR A 132 -4.36 -23.01 -11.46
CA THR A 132 -4.15 -21.56 -11.61
C THR A 132 -3.52 -20.91 -10.38
N GLY A 133 -3.26 -21.69 -9.34
CA GLY A 133 -2.61 -21.21 -8.13
C GLY A 133 -1.13 -20.92 -8.35
N TYR A 134 -0.60 -20.03 -7.53
CA TYR A 134 0.81 -19.64 -7.56
C TYR A 134 1.29 -19.17 -6.19
N THR A 135 2.61 -19.15 -6.01
CA THR A 135 3.29 -18.48 -4.90
C THR A 135 4.08 -17.30 -5.42
N ALA A 136 4.25 -16.26 -4.60
CA ALA A 136 5.16 -15.16 -4.89
C ALA A 136 6.07 -14.89 -3.68
N THR A 137 7.35 -14.64 -3.94
CA THR A 137 8.32 -14.29 -2.89
C THR A 137 8.05 -12.90 -2.32
N GLY A 138 8.37 -12.70 -1.05
CA GLY A 138 8.33 -11.37 -0.43
C GLY A 138 9.43 -10.45 -0.93
N PHE A 139 9.32 -9.16 -0.62
CA PHE A 139 10.29 -8.12 -0.98
C PHE A 139 10.22 -6.94 -0.01
N GLU A 140 11.19 -6.03 -0.10
CA GLU A 140 11.22 -4.81 0.69
C GLU A 140 11.39 -3.57 -0.20
N TYR A 141 10.83 -2.44 0.23
CA TYR A 141 11.06 -1.15 -0.45
C TYR A 141 10.87 0.04 0.50
N THR A 142 11.59 1.13 0.23
CA THR A 142 11.53 2.36 1.01
C THR A 142 10.31 3.19 0.63
N ILE A 143 9.47 3.48 1.61
CA ILE A 143 8.18 4.16 1.44
C ILE A 143 8.21 5.65 1.78
N LEU A 144 9.17 6.10 2.59
CA LEU A 144 9.31 7.49 3.00
C LEU A 144 10.73 7.72 3.54
N LYS A 145 11.30 8.88 3.26
CA LYS A 145 12.51 9.40 3.92
C LYS A 145 12.20 10.79 4.49
N ASP A 146 11.87 10.86 5.78
CA ASP A 146 11.27 12.07 6.38
C ASP A 146 12.26 13.25 6.56
N TYR A 147 13.56 12.99 6.47
CA TYR A 147 14.63 13.98 6.51
C TYR A 147 14.87 14.70 5.17
N LEU A 148 14.34 14.18 4.06
CA LEU A 148 14.51 14.80 2.75
C LEU A 148 13.72 16.13 2.67
N ASN A 149 14.27 17.09 1.94
CA ASN A 149 13.63 18.36 1.60
C ASN A 149 12.70 18.20 0.39
N VAL A 150 11.82 19.18 0.19
CA VAL A 150 10.94 19.24 -1.00
C VAL A 150 11.78 19.21 -2.29
N GLY A 151 11.35 18.41 -3.27
CA GLY A 151 12.02 18.17 -4.54
C GLY A 151 13.18 17.18 -4.48
N GLN A 152 13.56 16.68 -3.30
CA GLN A 152 14.56 15.62 -3.20
C GLN A 152 13.92 14.25 -3.45
N THR A 153 14.72 13.37 -4.06
CA THR A 153 14.28 12.04 -4.48
C THR A 153 15.11 10.92 -3.88
N TRP A 154 14.59 9.71 -3.93
CA TRP A 154 15.32 8.46 -3.71
C TRP A 154 14.90 7.43 -4.74
N THR A 155 15.78 6.49 -5.03
CA THR A 155 15.49 5.38 -5.95
C THR A 155 15.72 4.04 -5.27
N GLY A 156 15.12 3.00 -5.83
CA GLY A 156 15.39 1.63 -5.45
C GLY A 156 14.84 0.64 -6.46
N THR A 157 15.13 -0.63 -6.20
CA THR A 157 14.66 -1.74 -7.01
C THR A 157 14.29 -2.89 -6.09
N TYR A 158 13.23 -3.59 -6.43
CA TYR A 158 12.88 -4.86 -5.79
C TYR A 158 12.39 -5.84 -6.85
N SER A 159 12.40 -7.12 -6.50
CA SER A 159 11.94 -8.18 -7.38
C SER A 159 11.17 -9.23 -6.61
N GLN A 160 10.20 -9.85 -7.27
CA GLN A 160 9.52 -11.02 -6.77
C GLN A 160 9.53 -12.14 -7.81
N VAL A 161 9.65 -13.37 -7.34
CA VAL A 161 9.57 -14.58 -8.17
C VAL A 161 8.19 -15.19 -7.97
N ILE A 162 7.47 -15.37 -9.08
CA ILE A 162 6.16 -16.00 -9.15
C ILE A 162 6.36 -17.45 -9.62
N ASN A 163 5.98 -18.41 -8.77
CA ASN A 163 6.04 -19.83 -9.09
C ASN A 163 4.61 -20.37 -9.22
N TYR A 164 4.24 -20.85 -10.41
CA TYR A 164 2.92 -21.43 -10.66
C TYR A 164 2.86 -22.88 -10.16
N ASN A 165 1.68 -23.32 -9.74
CA ASN A 165 1.47 -24.70 -9.34
C ASN A 165 1.54 -25.68 -10.52
N ASP A 166 1.22 -25.21 -11.74
CA ASP A 166 1.33 -26.01 -12.96
C ASP A 166 2.80 -26.06 -13.43
N PRO A 167 3.44 -27.25 -13.42
CA PRO A 167 4.86 -27.40 -13.75
C PRO A 167 5.19 -27.08 -15.21
N ASN A 168 4.19 -26.91 -16.09
CA ASN A 168 4.41 -26.49 -17.47
C ASN A 168 4.64 -24.97 -17.60
N PHE A 169 4.37 -24.21 -16.54
CA PHE A 169 4.64 -22.77 -16.52
C PHE A 169 5.97 -22.51 -15.79
N PRO A 170 6.95 -21.89 -16.46
CA PRO A 170 8.19 -21.53 -15.81
C PRO A 170 7.96 -20.41 -14.78
N ASP A 171 8.87 -20.34 -13.81
CA ASP A 171 8.89 -19.25 -12.85
C ASP A 171 9.08 -17.91 -13.56
N ILE A 172 8.37 -16.89 -13.07
CA ILE A 172 8.41 -15.55 -13.64
C ILE A 172 9.00 -14.59 -12.61
N THR A 173 10.09 -13.92 -12.96
CA THR A 173 10.62 -12.81 -12.17
C THR A 173 10.01 -11.50 -12.65
N GLN A 174 9.30 -10.83 -11.74
CA GLN A 174 8.89 -9.45 -11.89
C GLN A 174 9.87 -8.54 -11.16
N VAL A 175 10.32 -7.48 -11.82
CA VAL A 175 11.19 -6.45 -11.23
C VAL A 175 10.44 -5.13 -11.24
N ALA A 176 10.51 -4.41 -10.13
CA ALA A 176 9.98 -3.07 -9.98
C ALA A 176 11.13 -2.09 -9.68
N ASN A 177 11.29 -1.08 -10.54
CA ASN A 177 12.15 0.06 -10.24
C ASN A 177 11.26 1.19 -9.73
N TYR A 178 11.71 1.89 -8.69
CA TYR A 178 10.93 2.97 -8.12
C TYR A 178 11.74 4.23 -7.85
N THR A 179 11.06 5.37 -7.94
CA THR A 179 11.55 6.69 -7.55
C THR A 179 10.55 7.31 -6.59
N GLY A 180 11.00 7.64 -5.38
CA GLY A 180 10.24 8.46 -4.43
C GLY A 180 10.67 9.92 -4.50
N GLU A 181 9.74 10.84 -4.28
CA GLU A 181 9.97 12.30 -4.29
C GLU A 181 9.16 12.96 -3.18
N ILE A 182 9.75 13.92 -2.45
CA ILE A 182 9.01 14.77 -1.52
C ILE A 182 8.39 15.94 -2.28
N LEU A 183 7.06 15.94 -2.41
CA LEU A 183 6.30 16.99 -3.09
C LEU A 183 5.99 18.20 -2.18
N GLY A 184 5.87 17.96 -0.87
CA GLY A 184 5.62 19.03 0.09
C GLY A 184 5.93 18.63 1.53
N LYS A 185 6.22 19.62 2.37
CA LYS A 185 6.45 19.46 3.81
C LYS A 185 5.73 20.57 4.58
N ASP A 186 5.51 20.31 5.87
CA ASP A 186 4.86 21.22 6.80
C ASP A 186 3.48 21.69 6.30
N LEU A 187 2.83 20.82 5.50
CA LEU A 187 1.51 21.07 4.96
C LEU A 187 0.46 20.94 6.06
N THR A 188 -0.67 21.60 5.84
CA THR A 188 -1.90 21.35 6.60
C THR A 188 -2.97 20.90 5.62
N ILE A 189 -3.51 19.70 5.82
CA ILE A 189 -4.57 19.15 4.96
C ILE A 189 -5.79 18.76 5.80
N THR A 190 -6.95 18.70 5.16
CA THR A 190 -8.17 18.17 5.77
C THR A 190 -8.57 16.89 5.06
N VAL A 191 -8.75 15.80 5.82
CA VAL A 191 -9.16 14.48 5.31
C VAL A 191 -10.33 14.00 6.16
N ASN A 192 -11.43 13.58 5.53
CA ASN A 192 -12.65 13.16 6.24
C ASN A 192 -13.14 14.17 7.31
N GLY A 193 -12.97 15.48 7.07
CA GLY A 193 -13.37 16.53 8.01
C GLY A 193 -12.43 16.75 9.20
N GLN A 194 -11.34 15.98 9.31
CA GLN A 194 -10.29 16.18 10.31
C GLN A 194 -9.10 16.92 9.69
N THR A 195 -8.63 17.98 10.35
CA THR A 195 -7.44 18.73 9.93
C THR A 195 -6.18 18.15 10.54
N TYR A 196 -5.18 17.92 9.69
CA TYR A 196 -3.88 17.37 10.05
C TYR A 196 -2.77 18.39 9.72
N PRO A 197 -2.11 18.97 10.74
CA PRO A 197 -0.94 19.81 10.54
C PRO A 197 0.34 18.97 10.38
N ASN A 198 1.43 19.60 9.93
CA ASN A 198 2.74 18.97 9.79
C ASN A 198 2.69 17.70 8.92
N VAL A 199 2.26 17.87 7.67
CA VAL A 199 2.09 16.77 6.72
C VAL A 199 3.22 16.79 5.69
N ILE A 200 3.79 15.61 5.43
CA ILE A 200 4.66 15.36 4.29
C ILE A 200 3.81 14.76 3.17
N HIS A 201 3.85 15.38 2.01
CA HIS A 201 3.27 14.85 0.77
C HIS A 201 4.40 14.33 -0.11
N MET A 202 4.27 13.11 -0.60
CA MET A 202 5.28 12.45 -1.39
C MET A 202 4.66 11.67 -2.55
N LYS A 203 5.42 11.45 -3.62
CA LYS A 203 5.06 10.60 -4.76
C LYS A 203 6.04 9.44 -4.93
N LEU A 204 5.53 8.24 -5.16
CA LEU A 204 6.27 7.03 -5.47
C LEU A 204 5.89 6.58 -6.88
N SER A 205 6.77 6.79 -7.84
CA SER A 205 6.60 6.30 -9.21
C SER A 205 7.30 4.94 -9.33
N GLN A 206 6.58 3.93 -9.84
CA GLN A 206 7.07 2.55 -9.97
C GLN A 206 6.88 2.08 -11.40
N GLU A 207 7.91 1.43 -11.96
CA GLU A 207 7.89 0.82 -13.27
C GLU A 207 8.16 -0.68 -13.13
N TYR A 208 7.32 -1.49 -13.77
CA TYR A 208 7.37 -2.94 -13.65
C TYR A 208 7.84 -3.57 -14.96
N THR A 209 8.70 -4.58 -14.84
CA THR A 209 9.16 -5.40 -15.95
C THR A 209 9.04 -6.88 -15.62
N ILE A 210 8.81 -7.69 -16.66
CA ILE A 210 8.91 -9.15 -16.61
C ILE A 210 9.77 -9.61 -17.77
N LEU A 211 10.77 -10.44 -17.49
CA LEU A 211 11.75 -10.89 -18.49
C LEU A 211 12.37 -9.70 -19.26
N GLY A 212 12.56 -8.57 -18.59
CA GLY A 212 13.09 -7.33 -19.18
C GLY A 212 12.09 -6.53 -20.04
N MET A 213 10.85 -7.00 -20.21
CA MET A 213 9.80 -6.27 -20.94
C MET A 213 8.95 -5.43 -20.00
N PRO A 214 8.72 -4.13 -20.29
CA PRO A 214 7.80 -3.29 -19.51
C PRO A 214 6.37 -3.83 -19.54
N ILE A 215 5.74 -3.89 -18.38
CA ILE A 215 4.35 -4.38 -18.23
C ILE A 215 3.40 -3.33 -17.64
N GLY A 216 3.94 -2.20 -17.17
CA GLY A 216 3.14 -1.09 -16.64
C GLY A 216 3.91 -0.22 -15.68
N ALA A 217 3.25 0.86 -15.25
CA ALA A 217 3.75 1.77 -14.24
C ALA A 217 2.61 2.22 -13.33
N THR A 218 2.95 2.63 -12.12
CA THR A 218 2.02 3.19 -11.15
C THR A 218 2.66 4.38 -10.45
N GLU A 219 1.87 5.40 -10.17
CA GLU A 219 2.24 6.51 -9.30
C GLU A 219 1.38 6.46 -8.05
N THR A 220 2.01 6.48 -6.88
CA THR A 220 1.32 6.56 -5.60
C THR A 220 1.69 7.85 -4.92
N GLU A 221 0.71 8.69 -4.62
CA GLU A 221 0.91 9.83 -3.73
C GLU A 221 0.44 9.48 -2.32
N VAL A 222 1.19 9.92 -1.32
CA VAL A 222 0.86 9.67 0.10
C VAL A 222 1.09 10.92 0.92
N TRP A 223 0.15 11.20 1.81
CA TRP A 223 0.24 12.26 2.81
C TRP A 223 0.43 11.62 4.18
N TYR A 224 1.61 11.82 4.76
CA TYR A 224 1.94 11.38 6.11
C TYR A 224 1.80 12.54 7.07
N ALA A 225 0.91 12.43 8.05
CA ALA A 225 0.78 13.42 9.11
C ALA A 225 1.64 13.02 10.31
N LYS A 226 2.40 13.97 10.85
CA LYS A 226 3.26 13.75 12.01
C LYS A 226 2.46 13.30 13.22
N ASN A 227 2.97 12.28 13.93
CA ASN A 227 2.29 11.59 15.05
C ASN A 227 0.96 10.93 14.69
N VAL A 228 0.65 10.76 13.41
CA VAL A 228 -0.57 10.06 12.99
C VAL A 228 -0.21 8.89 12.08
N GLY A 229 0.56 9.10 11.02
CA GLY A 229 0.75 8.08 9.98
C GLY A 229 0.25 8.55 8.60
N PRO A 230 0.10 7.63 7.64
CA PRO A 230 -0.53 7.94 6.36
C PRO A 230 -2.00 8.30 6.58
N VAL A 231 -2.37 9.53 6.24
CA VAL A 231 -3.73 10.08 6.39
C VAL A 231 -4.49 10.09 5.06
N LYS A 232 -3.78 10.11 3.94
CA LYS A 232 -4.35 10.03 2.61
C LYS A 232 -3.39 9.32 1.67
N SER A 233 -3.90 8.58 0.71
CA SER A 233 -3.12 8.15 -0.46
C SER A 233 -3.97 8.12 -1.72
N GLU A 234 -3.31 8.33 -2.84
CA GLU A 234 -3.89 8.24 -4.18
C GLU A 234 -3.01 7.33 -5.02
N LEU A 235 -3.62 6.35 -5.66
CA LEU A 235 -2.96 5.54 -6.67
C LEU A 235 -3.45 6.00 -8.04
N LEU A 236 -2.50 6.24 -8.94
CA LEU A 236 -2.73 6.53 -10.34
C LEU A 236 -1.99 5.47 -11.17
N GLY A 237 -2.66 4.86 -12.13
CA GLY A 237 -2.04 3.89 -13.03
C GLY A 237 -3.04 2.87 -13.56
N LEU A 238 -2.66 1.59 -13.53
CA LEU A 238 -3.49 0.48 -14.02
C LEU A 238 -4.83 0.36 -13.30
N THR A 239 -4.89 0.81 -12.05
CA THR A 239 -6.11 1.04 -11.27
C THR A 239 -5.93 2.37 -10.53
N SER A 240 -7.03 3.05 -10.25
CA SER A 240 -7.00 4.33 -9.55
C SER A 240 -7.96 4.30 -8.38
N TYR A 241 -7.45 4.56 -7.20
CA TYR A 241 -8.28 4.69 -6.02
C TYR A 241 -7.73 5.77 -5.09
N THR A 242 -8.55 6.16 -4.13
CA THR A 242 -8.17 7.03 -3.01
C THR A 242 -8.36 6.31 -1.69
N LYS A 243 -7.50 6.61 -0.72
CA LYS A 243 -7.68 6.25 0.69
C LYS A 243 -7.63 7.49 1.51
N GLU A 244 -8.57 7.56 2.41
CA GLU A 244 -8.70 8.66 3.35
C GLU A 244 -8.86 8.07 4.73
N LEU A 245 -8.00 8.48 5.67
CA LEU A 245 -8.07 8.03 7.04
C LEU A 245 -9.39 8.48 7.64
N ASP A 246 -10.13 7.51 8.17
CA ASP A 246 -11.41 7.72 8.84
C ASP A 246 -11.21 7.81 10.35
N SER A 247 -10.46 6.87 10.92
CA SER A 247 -10.17 6.81 12.35
C SER A 247 -8.85 6.10 12.63
N TYR A 248 -8.25 6.38 13.80
CA TYR A 248 -7.01 5.74 14.23
C TYR A 248 -6.97 5.59 15.76
N ILE A 249 -6.15 4.65 16.24
CA ILE A 249 -5.76 4.51 17.65
C ILE A 249 -4.24 4.39 17.69
N LEU A 250 -3.58 5.16 18.54
CA LEU A 250 -2.13 5.15 18.74
C LEU A 250 -1.81 4.96 20.22
N ASN A 251 -0.76 4.20 20.51
CA ASN A 251 -0.25 3.85 21.84
C ASN A 251 1.19 4.32 22.02
#